data_AF-A0A974E266-F1
#
_entry.id   AF-A0A974E266-F1
#
_cell.length_a   1.000
_cell.length_b   1.000
_cell.length_c   1.000
_cell.angle_alpha   90.00
_cell.angle_beta   90.00
_cell.angle_gamma   90.00
#
_symmetry.space_group_name_H-M   'P 1'
#
loop_
_entity.id
_entity.type
_entity.pdbx_description
1 polymer ?
#
loop_
_entity_poly.entity_id
_entity_poly.type
_entity_poly.pdbx_seq_one_letter_code
_entity_poly.pdbx_strand_id
1 'polypeptide(L)' 'MFANIFSAVRYIPTRHFNIANHNQSQLRWAILEVISLQNRDGNPKKRILQREAYWIKKSDTLHPKGLNNSWSVKCFL' A
#
# COMPACT_ATOMS: atom_id res chain seq x y z
N MET A 1 2.63 -9.55 -16.06
CA MET A 1 1.73 -8.40 -15.86
C MET A 1 1.48 -8.24 -14.36
N PHE A 2 2.39 -7.59 -13.62
CA PHE A 2 2.23 -7.33 -12.18
C PHE A 2 1.95 -5.85 -11.98
N ALA A 3 0.71 -5.45 -12.21
CA ALA A 3 0.24 -4.10 -11.95
C ALA A 3 -0.58 -4.08 -10.65
N ASN A 4 -0.45 -2.98 -9.90
CA ASN A 4 -1.47 -2.44 -9.00
C ASN A 4 -1.42 -2.70 -7.48
N ILE A 5 -0.24 -2.71 -6.86
CA ILE A 5 -0.12 -2.24 -5.45
C ILE A 5 0.88 -1.08 -5.34
N PHE A 6 1.94 -1.07 -6.15
CA PHE A 6 2.94 -0.02 -6.10
C PHE A 6 2.55 1.34 -6.71
N SER A 7 1.41 1.45 -7.39
CA SER A 7 1.04 2.72 -8.07
C SER A 7 0.83 3.87 -7.07
N ALA A 8 0.14 3.62 -5.96
CA ALA A 8 -0.07 4.63 -4.91
C ALA A 8 1.21 4.89 -4.10
N VAL A 9 2.06 3.88 -3.95
CA VAL A 9 3.35 3.97 -3.25
C VAL A 9 4.44 4.61 -4.13
N ARG A 10 4.20 4.96 -5.40
CA ARG A 10 5.29 5.45 -6.28
C ARG A 10 5.70 6.91 -6.07
N TYR A 11 4.84 7.77 -5.54
CA TYR A 11 5.14 9.21 -5.47
C TYR A 11 5.69 9.67 -4.11
N ILE A 12 5.41 8.92 -3.05
CA ILE A 12 5.74 9.32 -1.67
C ILE A 12 7.18 8.93 -1.25
N PRO A 13 7.74 7.77 -1.65
CA PRO A 13 9.09 7.37 -1.27
C PRO A 13 10.12 8.40 -1.72
N THR A 14 10.02 8.94 -2.92
CA THR A 14 11.01 9.87 -3.46
C THR A 14 11.10 11.17 -2.64
N ARG A 15 9.97 11.79 -2.28
CA ARG A 15 9.98 13.03 -1.46
C ARG A 15 10.50 12.77 -0.05
N HIS A 16 10.06 11.70 0.61
CA HIS A 16 10.51 11.38 1.97
C HIS A 16 12.01 11.07 2.00
N PHE A 17 12.50 10.24 1.07
CA PHE A 17 13.91 9.89 1.01
C PHE A 17 14.80 11.10 0.72
N ASN A 18 14.33 12.04 -0.10
CA ASN A 18 15.05 13.29 -0.34
C ASN A 18 15.12 14.18 0.92
N ILE A 19 14.00 14.36 1.63
CA ILE A 19 13.95 15.18 2.86
C ILE A 19 14.77 14.54 3.99
N ALA A 20 14.71 13.22 4.13
CA ALA A 20 15.42 12.48 5.18
C ALA A 20 16.87 12.13 4.79
N ASN A 21 17.33 12.52 3.61
CA ASN A 21 18.63 12.15 3.04
C ASN A 21 18.91 10.62 3.05
N HIS A 22 17.85 9.83 2.85
CA HIS A 22 17.93 8.37 2.76
C HIS A 22 18.27 7.95 1.34
N ASN A 23 19.08 6.90 1.19
CA ASN A 23 19.40 6.36 -0.11
C ASN A 23 18.28 5.42 -0.58
N GLN A 24 17.78 5.59 -1.81
CA GLN A 24 16.77 4.70 -2.39
C GLN A 24 17.23 3.22 -2.42
N SER A 25 18.54 2.97 -2.46
CA SER A 25 19.12 1.61 -2.39
C SER A 25 18.86 0.89 -1.06
N GLN A 26 18.51 1.64 0.00
CA GLN A 26 18.15 1.08 1.31
C GLN A 26 16.71 0.55 1.34
N LEU A 27 15.89 0.87 0.34
CA LEU A 27 14.51 0.38 0.27
C LEU A 27 14.50 -1.14 0.04
N ARG A 28 13.88 -1.85 0.98
CA ARG A 28 13.58 -3.27 0.85
C ARG A 28 12.07 -3.46 0.68
N TRP A 29 11.69 -4.49 -0.06
CA TRP A 29 10.29 -4.85 -0.25
C TRP A 29 10.08 -6.33 0.10
N ALA A 30 8.88 -6.63 0.57
CA ALA A 30 8.44 -7.99 0.85
C ALA A 30 6.97 -8.12 0.43
N ILE A 31 6.55 -9.33 0.09
CA ILE A 31 5.15 -9.63 -0.22
C ILE A 31 4.40 -9.79 1.11
N LEU A 32 3.39 -8.96 1.37
CA LEU A 32 2.54 -9.09 2.55
C LEU A 32 1.47 -10.16 2.38
N GLU A 33 0.91 -10.27 1.18
CA GLU A 33 -0.19 -11.19 0.88
C GLU A 33 -0.38 -11.37 -0.63
N VAL A 34 -0.75 -12.59 -1.03
CA VAL A 34 -1.23 -12.89 -2.39
C VAL A 34 -2.75 -13.00 -2.36
N ILE A 35 -3.42 -12.04 -2.99
CA ILE A 35 -4.89 -11.95 -3.00
C ILE A 35 -5.46 -12.86 -4.10
N SER A 36 -6.07 -13.98 -3.73
CA SER A 36 -6.69 -14.91 -4.69
C SER A 36 -8.05 -14.42 -5.18
N LEU A 37 -8.15 -14.05 -6.46
CA LEU A 37 -9.38 -13.65 -7.16
C LEU A 37 -10.24 -14.87 -7.51
N GLN A 38 -10.69 -15.59 -6.48
CA GLN A 38 -11.70 -16.62 -6.70
C GLN A 38 -13.01 -15.95 -7.15
N ASN A 39 -13.54 -16.41 -8.28
CA ASN A 39 -14.59 -15.81 -9.12
C ASN A 39 -16.00 -15.73 -8.47
N ARG A 40 -16.13 -15.83 -7.15
CA ARG A 40 -17.42 -15.87 -6.44
C ARG A 40 -17.93 -14.49 -6.04
N ASP A 41 -18.05 -13.60 -7.02
CA ASP A 41 -18.96 -12.44 -6.93
C ASP A 41 -18.47 -11.26 -6.05
N GLY A 42 -17.53 -10.47 -6.58
CA GLY A 42 -17.14 -9.21 -5.96
C GLY A 42 -16.21 -8.37 -6.83
N ASN A 43 -16.36 -7.03 -6.77
CA ASN A 43 -15.49 -6.10 -7.49
C ASN A 43 -14.04 -6.31 -7.02
N PRO A 44 -13.14 -6.82 -7.89
CA PRO A 44 -11.78 -7.19 -7.49
C PRO A 44 -10.97 -5.99 -7.00
N LYS A 45 -11.27 -4.78 -7.51
CA LYS A 45 -10.66 -3.53 -7.04
C LYS A 45 -11.08 -3.21 -5.61
N LYS A 46 -12.36 -3.40 -5.26
CA LYS A 46 -12.86 -3.17 -3.89
C LYS A 46 -12.10 -4.04 -2.89
N ARG A 47 -11.88 -5.31 -3.22
CA ARG A 47 -11.14 -6.24 -2.35
C ARG A 47 -9.66 -5.88 -2.20
N ILE A 48 -8.99 -5.45 -3.26
CA ILE A 48 -7.60 -4.97 -3.18
C ILE A 48 -7.52 -3.77 -2.23
N LEU A 49 -8.43 -2.79 -2.38
CA LEU A 49 -8.48 -1.59 -1.52
C LEU A 49 -8.78 -1.95 -0.06
N GLN A 50 -9.63 -2.94 0.20
CA GLN A 50 -9.90 -3.41 1.56
C GLN A 50 -8.67 -4.05 2.20
N ARG A 51 -7.90 -4.85 1.44
CA ARG A 51 -6.66 -5.47 1.92
C ARG A 51 -5.56 -4.43 2.12
N GLU A 52 -5.45 -3.44 1.25
CA GLU A 52 -4.56 -2.29 1.44
C GLU A 52 -4.88 -1.55 2.74
N ALA A 53 -6.15 -1.21 2.97
CA ALA A 53 -6.59 -0.57 4.22
C ALA A 53 -6.29 -1.43 5.46
N TYR A 54 -6.50 -2.74 5.37
CA TYR A 54 -6.15 -3.68 6.46
C TYR A 54 -4.65 -3.64 6.78
N TRP A 55 -3.77 -3.74 5.78
CA TRP A 55 -2.32 -3.77 6.01
C TRP A 55 -1.75 -2.42 6.46
N ILE A 56 -2.26 -1.30 5.96
CA ILE A 56 -1.86 0.03 6.46
C ILE A 56 -2.11 0.14 7.96
N LYS A 57 -3.30 -0.28 8.41
CA LYS A 57 -3.69 -0.23 9.82
C LYS A 57 -2.93 -1.25 10.66
N LYS A 58 -2.79 -2.49 10.18
CA LYS A 58 -2.12 -3.58 10.91
C LYS A 58 -0.63 -3.32 11.11
N SER A 59 0.03 -2.74 10.12
CA SER A 59 1.47 -2.47 10.17
C SER A 59 1.80 -1.07 10.71
N ASP A 60 0.80 -0.30 11.15
CA ASP A 60 0.93 1.08 11.65
C ASP A 60 1.79 1.99 10.74
N THR A 61 1.55 1.93 9.43
CA THR A 61 2.42 2.58 8.43
C THR A 61 1.97 3.98 8.04
N LEU A 62 1.06 4.60 8.81
CA LEU A 62 0.62 5.97 8.58
C LEU A 62 1.67 6.97 9.03
N HIS A 63 1.82 8.07 8.28
CA HIS A 63 2.63 9.21 8.70
C HIS A 63 2.14 9.75 10.06
N PRO A 64 3.03 10.11 10.99
CA PRO A 64 4.49 10.23 10.86
C PRO A 64 5.29 8.94 11.03
N LYS A 65 4.67 7.85 11.47
CA LYS A 65 5.40 6.60 11.79
C LYS A 65 5.79 5.79 10.55
N GLY A 66 5.04 5.91 9.47
CA GLY A 66 5.33 5.27 8.20
C GLY A 66 5.14 6.18 6.99
N LEU A 67 5.19 5.58 5.81
CA LEU A 67 5.22 6.29 4.53
C LEU A 67 3.83 6.51 3.91
N ASN A 68 2.74 6.00 4.51
CA ASN A 68 1.39 6.21 4.00
C ASN A 68 0.80 7.52 4.52
N ASN A 69 0.35 8.39 3.61
CA ASN A 69 -0.22 9.70 3.98
C ASN A 69 -1.68 9.64 4.44
N SER A 70 -2.41 8.60 4.04
CA SER A 70 -3.83 8.47 4.34
C SER A 70 -4.24 7.01 4.43
N TRP A 71 -5.35 6.78 5.14
CA TRP A 71 -6.01 5.49 5.26
C TRP A 71 -7.49 5.70 4.94
N SER A 72 -8.01 4.94 3.97
CA SER A 72 -9.39 5.09 3.49
C SER A 72 -10.19 3.83 3.73
N VAL A 73 -11.35 3.99 4.37
CA VAL A 73 -12.34 2.92 4.59
C VAL A 73 -13.51 2.97 3.60
N LYS A 74 -13.47 3.85 2.58
CA LYS A 74 -14.53 3.97 1.57
C LYS A 74 -14.77 2.67 0.80
N CYS A 75 -13.78 1.80 0.74
CA CYS A 75 -13.87 0.47 0.12
C CYS A 75 -14.68 -0.54 0.95
N PHE A 76 -15.15 -0.19 2.14
CA PHE A 76 -16.07 -1.02 2.94
C PHE A 76 -17.53 -0.57 2.83
N LEU A 77 -17.76 0.63 2.30
CA LEU A 77 -19.08 1.16 1.95
C LEU A 77 -19.48 0.68 0.54
#